data_AF-A0A1C7IHJ0-F1
#
_entry.id   AF-A0A1C7IHJ0-F1
#
_cell.length_a   1.000
_cell.length_b   1.000
_cell.length_c   1.000
_cell.angle_alpha   90.00
_cell.angle_beta   90.00
_cell.angle_gamma   90.00
#
_symmetry.space_group_name_H-M   'P 1'
#
loop_
_entity.id
_entity.type
_entity.pdbx_description
1 polymer ?
#
loop_
_entity_poly.entity_id
_entity_poly.type
_entity_poly.pdbx_seq_one_letter_code
_entity_poly.pdbx_strand_id
1 'polypeptide(L)'
;MAKQGKIYIMGHKNPDTDSICSAIAYADIKNRSGDGRRYLAKRAGQINSETEYVLKRFGMEAPGYLADVGTQVKDMEIRETPGVSSSISIKDAWAIMKESNAVTLPITKEDGQLEGLITTGDIAKSYMDAHDNYFLSNARTQYRSIANTVDGTVVTGNPHGYFVKGKVVIGAAHPDKLGEFLEEDDLVILGDRHEDHLCAIRENVSCVVVCNNTEVEENIKDAALKNDCVIVRSPLDTFTVARLINQSIPVKHIMKKDDLITFQTDDFTDDIRDVMVKNRHRAFPVVNKHGKYIGTVSRRNLLGMKKKELILVDHNEKTQAVDNIDAAHILEIIDHHRLGSLETISPIMFRNQPVGCTATIMYQIYTEKAMEIQPNIAGLLCAAIISDTLMFRSPTCTHMDKMAAGALALIAGVNIEEFAREMFTAGSNLKGKTTEGIFYQDFKRFTADDTNFGVGQISSMNEEELQDLKKRLIPFMKKECGKNGITMVFIMLTNILDESSEIICYGDGSGKLVEDAFGVKEEEGGYILQGVVSRKKQLIPALISTLQQNN
;
A
#
# COMPACT_ATOMS: atom_id res chain seq x y z
N MET A 1 -18.07 11.97 10.41
CA MET A 1 -18.51 11.38 9.13
C MET A 1 -17.85 10.01 8.99
N ALA A 2 -18.61 8.92 9.01
CA ALA A 2 -18.04 7.59 8.78
C ALA A 2 -17.33 7.58 7.42
N LYS A 3 -16.08 7.09 7.36
CA LYS A 3 -15.35 6.91 6.09
C LYS A 3 -16.24 6.14 5.12
N GLN A 4 -16.75 6.79 4.08
CA GLN A 4 -17.47 6.12 2.99
C GLN A 4 -16.58 5.00 2.44
N GLY A 5 -17.09 3.77 2.44
CA GLY A 5 -16.39 2.62 1.86
C GLY A 5 -16.10 2.87 0.39
N LYS A 6 -14.82 2.72 0.00
CA LYS A 6 -14.39 2.83 -1.40
C LYS A 6 -14.37 1.42 -1.99
N ILE A 7 -15.06 1.24 -3.11
CA ILE A 7 -15.02 0.01 -3.91
C ILE A 7 -14.21 0.31 -5.16
N TYR A 8 -13.24 -0.55 -5.47
CA TYR A 8 -12.42 -0.39 -6.68
C TYR A 8 -12.96 -1.29 -7.79
N ILE A 9 -13.06 -0.74 -9.00
CA ILE A 9 -13.47 -1.47 -10.21
C ILE A 9 -12.26 -1.54 -11.12
N MET A 10 -11.88 -2.74 -11.56
CA MET A 10 -10.67 -2.90 -12.36
C MET A 10 -10.73 -4.13 -13.27
N GLY A 11 -10.09 -3.98 -14.43
CA GLY A 11 -9.85 -5.05 -15.37
C GLY A 11 -8.60 -5.86 -15.03
N HIS A 12 -8.07 -6.58 -16.02
CA HIS A 12 -6.91 -7.45 -15.83
C HIS A 12 -5.60 -6.67 -15.60
N LYS A 13 -4.57 -7.38 -15.15
CA LYS A 13 -3.25 -6.86 -14.74
C LYS A 13 -2.47 -6.24 -15.90
N ASN A 14 -2.72 -6.67 -17.12
CA ASN A 14 -2.10 -6.13 -18.33
C ASN A 14 -3.16 -5.41 -19.18
N PRO A 15 -3.74 -4.32 -18.66
CA PRO A 15 -5.02 -3.80 -19.11
C PRO A 15 -5.00 -3.42 -20.59
N ASP A 16 -6.05 -3.84 -21.30
CA ASP A 16 -6.36 -3.41 -22.65
C ASP A 16 -7.49 -2.37 -22.64
N THR A 17 -7.97 -2.03 -23.84
CA THR A 17 -8.97 -0.99 -24.03
C THR A 17 -10.31 -1.38 -23.39
N ASP A 18 -10.73 -2.66 -23.48
CA ASP A 18 -11.98 -3.11 -22.83
C ASP A 18 -11.88 -3.02 -21.31
N SER A 19 -10.85 -3.64 -20.71
CA SER A 19 -10.62 -3.60 -19.27
C SER A 19 -10.68 -2.20 -18.66
N ILE A 20 -10.09 -1.20 -19.31
CA ILE A 20 -10.09 0.18 -18.82
C ILE A 20 -11.43 0.87 -19.06
N CYS A 21 -11.97 0.80 -20.27
CA CYS A 21 -13.20 1.49 -20.64
C CYS A 21 -14.41 0.92 -19.87
N SER A 22 -14.49 -0.40 -19.74
CA SER A 22 -15.52 -1.08 -18.96
C SER A 22 -15.43 -0.76 -17.47
N ALA A 23 -14.22 -0.63 -16.90
CA ALA A 23 -14.07 -0.23 -15.49
C ALA A 23 -14.56 1.21 -15.23
N ILE A 24 -14.26 2.14 -16.15
CA ILE A 24 -14.73 3.53 -16.09
C ILE A 24 -16.27 3.59 -16.20
N ALA A 25 -16.83 2.92 -17.21
CA ALA A 25 -18.27 2.88 -17.43
C ALA A 25 -19.01 2.26 -16.25
N TYR A 26 -18.51 1.15 -15.70
CA TYR A 26 -19.15 0.52 -14.55
C TYR A 26 -19.06 1.39 -13.28
N ALA A 27 -17.98 2.15 -13.10
CA ALA A 27 -17.91 3.15 -12.03
C ALA A 27 -18.96 4.25 -12.17
N ASP A 28 -19.22 4.74 -13.39
CA ASP A 28 -20.31 5.69 -13.63
C ASP A 28 -21.68 5.06 -13.30
N ILE A 29 -21.95 3.85 -13.79
CA ILE A 29 -23.19 3.10 -13.51
C ILE A 29 -23.44 3.01 -11.98
N LYS A 30 -22.43 2.58 -11.22
CA LYS A 30 -22.57 2.30 -9.80
C LYS A 30 -22.69 3.58 -8.97
N ASN A 31 -21.92 4.62 -9.27
CA ASN A 31 -22.01 5.89 -8.55
C ASN A 31 -23.36 6.61 -8.75
N ARG A 32 -23.99 6.44 -9.92
CA ARG A 32 -25.33 6.99 -10.19
C ARG A 32 -26.47 6.14 -9.63
N SER A 33 -26.21 4.91 -9.19
CA SER A 33 -27.21 4.01 -8.61
C SER A 33 -27.58 4.35 -7.15
N GLY A 34 -26.83 5.23 -6.46
CA GLY A 34 -27.26 5.87 -5.21
C GLY A 34 -27.16 5.05 -3.92
N ASP A 35 -26.31 4.01 -3.87
CA ASP A 35 -26.19 3.15 -2.67
C ASP A 35 -25.31 3.72 -1.54
N GLY A 36 -24.90 4.99 -1.64
CA GLY A 36 -24.07 5.69 -0.66
C GLY A 36 -22.60 5.28 -0.62
N ARG A 37 -22.16 4.36 -1.48
CA ARG A 37 -20.76 3.94 -1.62
C ARG A 37 -20.08 4.68 -2.76
N ARG A 38 -18.75 4.74 -2.71
CA ARG A 38 -17.94 5.41 -3.74
C ARG A 38 -17.20 4.38 -4.58
N TYR A 39 -17.52 4.33 -5.86
CA TYR A 39 -16.91 3.42 -6.84
C TYR A 39 -15.82 4.13 -7.62
N LEU A 40 -14.64 3.52 -7.69
CA LEU A 40 -13.46 4.11 -8.34
C LEU A 40 -12.88 3.13 -9.35
N ALA A 41 -12.87 3.52 -10.62
CA ALA A 41 -12.10 2.82 -11.63
C ALA A 41 -10.60 2.86 -11.28
N LYS A 42 -9.92 1.72 -11.39
CA LYS A 42 -8.48 1.55 -11.18
C LYS A 42 -7.89 0.68 -12.25
N ARG A 43 -6.58 0.83 -12.47
CA ARG A 43 -5.80 -0.04 -13.36
C ARG A 43 -4.74 -0.80 -12.56
N ALA A 44 -4.59 -2.09 -12.83
CA ALA A 44 -3.55 -2.93 -12.23
C ALA A 44 -2.21 -2.88 -12.96
N GLY A 45 -2.18 -2.42 -14.21
CA GLY A 45 -0.99 -2.32 -15.04
C GLY A 45 -0.85 -0.99 -15.78
N GLN A 46 0.15 -0.92 -16.65
CA GLN A 46 0.30 0.18 -17.60
C GLN A 46 -0.71 0.02 -18.73
N ILE A 47 -1.32 1.14 -19.16
CA ILE A 47 -2.21 1.16 -20.32
C ILE A 47 -1.37 1.13 -21.61
N ASN A 48 -1.92 0.52 -22.65
CA ASN A 48 -1.30 0.53 -23.97
C ASN A 48 -1.59 1.84 -24.73
N SER A 49 -0.90 2.07 -25.85
CA SER A 49 -1.03 3.29 -26.65
C SER A 49 -2.41 3.46 -27.29
N GLU A 50 -3.09 2.35 -27.58
CA GLU A 50 -4.47 2.37 -28.09
C GLU A 50 -5.42 2.95 -27.04
N THR A 51 -5.37 2.42 -25.82
CA THR A 51 -6.18 2.88 -24.69
C THR A 51 -5.86 4.33 -24.33
N GLU A 52 -4.58 4.72 -24.36
CA GLU A 52 -4.16 6.12 -24.13
C GLU A 52 -4.76 7.07 -25.18
N TYR A 53 -4.74 6.68 -26.45
CA TYR A 53 -5.39 7.43 -27.53
C TYR A 53 -6.89 7.61 -27.27
N VAL A 54 -7.59 6.52 -26.94
CA VAL A 54 -9.04 6.52 -26.68
C VAL A 54 -9.39 7.44 -25.51
N LEU A 55 -8.67 7.34 -24.39
CA LEU A 55 -8.88 8.20 -23.23
C LEU A 55 -8.68 9.68 -23.58
N LYS A 56 -7.60 10.01 -24.30
CA LYS A 56 -7.31 11.38 -24.74
C LYS A 56 -8.38 11.90 -25.70
N ARG A 57 -8.83 11.07 -26.64
CA ARG A 57 -9.83 11.44 -27.67
C ARG A 57 -11.16 11.87 -27.06
N PHE A 58 -11.53 11.28 -25.93
CA PHE A 58 -12.77 11.59 -25.20
C PHE A 58 -12.56 12.42 -23.92
N GLY A 59 -11.37 12.97 -23.72
CA GLY A 59 -11.07 13.88 -22.60
C GLY A 59 -11.15 13.21 -21.23
N MET A 60 -10.84 11.91 -21.15
CA MET A 60 -10.91 11.11 -19.93
C MET A 60 -9.52 10.91 -19.34
N GLU A 61 -9.41 11.08 -18.02
CA GLU A 61 -8.17 10.75 -17.31
C GLU A 61 -8.01 9.23 -17.16
N ALA A 62 -6.77 8.76 -17.25
CA ALA A 62 -6.46 7.37 -16.98
C ALA A 62 -6.79 7.01 -15.52
N PRO A 63 -7.43 5.85 -15.26
CA PRO A 63 -7.70 5.40 -13.90
C PRO A 63 -6.43 5.34 -13.05
N GLY A 64 -6.56 5.64 -11.76
CA GLY A 64 -5.44 5.59 -10.83
C GLY A 64 -4.83 4.18 -10.73
N TYR A 65 -3.51 4.11 -10.60
CA TYR A 65 -2.80 2.83 -10.50
C TYR A 65 -3.02 2.16 -9.14
N LEU A 66 -3.31 0.86 -9.15
CA LEU A 66 -3.41 -0.01 -7.98
C LEU A 66 -2.82 -1.38 -8.34
N ALA A 67 -1.52 -1.54 -8.13
CA ALA A 67 -0.79 -2.76 -8.48
C ALA A 67 -1.12 -3.95 -7.58
N ASP A 68 -1.52 -3.68 -6.33
CA ASP A 68 -1.60 -4.66 -5.27
C ASP A 68 -2.78 -4.37 -4.32
N VAL A 69 -3.57 -5.40 -4.04
CA VAL A 69 -4.76 -5.32 -3.17
C VAL A 69 -4.58 -6.00 -1.82
N GLY A 70 -3.36 -6.43 -1.50
CA GLY A 70 -2.93 -6.87 -0.19
C GLY A 70 -3.33 -5.87 0.89
N THR A 71 -3.71 -6.40 2.05
CA THR A 71 -4.03 -5.55 3.21
C THR A 71 -2.75 -4.95 3.77
N GLN A 72 -2.79 -3.66 4.10
CA GLN A 72 -1.64 -2.92 4.61
C GLN A 72 -1.89 -2.43 6.04
N VAL A 73 -0.86 -1.97 6.74
CA VAL A 73 -0.98 -1.44 8.11
C VAL A 73 -2.00 -0.29 8.20
N LYS A 74 -2.08 0.59 7.20
CA LYS A 74 -3.10 1.65 7.12
C LYS A 74 -4.55 1.14 7.04
N ASP A 75 -4.74 -0.12 6.66
CA ASP A 75 -6.05 -0.78 6.59
C ASP A 75 -6.41 -1.45 7.93
N MET A 76 -5.49 -1.46 8.89
CA MET A 76 -5.71 -1.87 10.27
C MET A 76 -6.27 -0.70 11.10
N GLU A 77 -6.94 -1.01 12.19
CA GLU A 77 -7.29 -0.02 13.22
C GLU A 77 -6.03 0.38 13.98
N ILE A 78 -5.39 1.47 13.55
CA ILE A 78 -4.24 2.07 14.25
C ILE A 78 -4.79 2.79 15.47
N ARG A 79 -4.34 2.38 16.66
CA ARG A 79 -4.70 3.05 17.90
C ARG A 79 -3.89 4.32 18.04
N GLU A 80 -4.58 5.46 18.09
CA GLU A 80 -3.95 6.74 18.39
C GLU A 80 -3.58 6.76 19.88
N THR A 81 -2.28 6.70 20.16
CA THR A 81 -1.71 6.91 21.49
C THR A 81 -0.79 8.13 21.39
N PRO A 82 -0.84 9.10 22.32
CA PRO A 82 -0.04 10.31 22.20
C PRO A 82 1.45 9.96 22.23
N GLY A 83 2.21 10.53 21.30
CA GLY A 83 3.66 10.60 21.41
C GLY A 83 4.02 11.63 22.47
N VAL A 84 4.91 11.28 23.39
CA VAL A 84 5.28 12.15 24.51
C VAL A 84 6.76 12.51 24.49
N SER A 85 7.11 13.63 25.11
CA SER A 85 8.52 14.06 25.21
C SER A 85 9.32 13.12 26.11
N SER A 86 10.60 12.92 25.78
CA SER A 86 11.52 12.11 26.57
C SER A 86 11.89 12.70 27.94
N SER A 87 11.52 13.97 28.18
CA SER A 87 11.77 14.67 29.44
C SER A 87 10.67 14.49 30.51
N ILE A 88 9.51 13.93 30.16
CA ILE A 88 8.43 13.72 31.16
C ILE A 88 8.87 12.75 32.25
N SER A 89 8.31 12.88 33.44
CA SER A 89 8.58 11.98 34.55
C SER A 89 7.95 10.60 34.34
N ILE A 90 8.44 9.58 35.05
CA ILE A 90 7.80 8.26 35.08
C ILE A 90 6.36 8.36 35.62
N LYS A 91 6.10 9.22 36.61
CA LYS A 91 4.76 9.46 37.16
C LYS A 91 3.80 9.93 36.07
N ASP A 92 4.21 10.93 35.29
CA ASP A 92 3.39 11.49 34.21
C ASP A 92 3.18 10.48 33.08
N ALA A 93 4.24 9.75 32.69
CA ALA A 93 4.14 8.67 31.71
C ALA A 93 3.14 7.60 32.14
N TRP A 94 3.20 7.17 33.40
CA TRP A 94 2.26 6.19 33.97
C TRP A 94 0.82 6.70 33.98
N ALA A 95 0.60 7.98 34.32
CA ALA A 95 -0.72 8.61 34.29
C ALA A 95 -1.31 8.61 32.86
N ILE A 96 -0.52 9.01 31.87
CA ILE A 96 -0.93 9.01 30.44
C ILE A 96 -1.25 7.58 29.97
N MET A 97 -0.44 6.59 30.35
CA MET A 97 -0.67 5.20 30.02
C MET A 97 -1.98 4.67 30.62
N LYS A 98 -2.29 5.05 31.87
CA LYS A 98 -3.53 4.66 32.55
C LYS A 98 -4.76 5.30 31.91
N GLU A 99 -4.71 6.60 31.64
CA GLU A 99 -5.80 7.35 31.01
C GLU A 99 -6.09 6.83 29.59
N SER A 100 -5.04 6.57 28.82
CA SER A 100 -5.16 6.04 27.46
C SER A 100 -5.39 4.53 27.42
N ASN A 101 -5.40 3.80 28.54
CA ASN A 101 -5.42 2.34 28.64
C ASN A 101 -4.34 1.67 27.75
N ALA A 102 -3.15 2.28 27.71
CA ALA A 102 -1.99 1.84 26.93
C ALA A 102 -1.01 1.06 27.80
N VAL A 103 -0.41 0.01 27.22
CA VAL A 103 0.64 -0.79 27.88
C VAL A 103 2.05 -0.41 27.43
N THR A 104 2.10 0.42 26.39
CA THR A 104 3.29 0.89 25.69
C THR A 104 3.07 2.36 25.34
N LEU A 105 4.04 3.20 25.65
CA LEU A 105 4.02 4.63 25.36
C LEU A 105 5.19 4.98 24.42
N PRO A 106 4.90 5.52 23.23
CA PRO A 106 5.93 6.00 22.32
C PRO A 106 6.49 7.35 22.77
N ILE A 107 7.81 7.48 22.69
CA ILE A 107 8.52 8.71 22.98
C ILE A 107 8.91 9.37 21.66
N THR A 108 8.55 10.64 21.49
CA THR A 108 8.74 11.37 20.24
C THR A 108 9.48 12.68 20.46
N LYS A 109 10.27 13.08 19.47
CA LYS A 109 10.86 14.41 19.37
C LYS A 109 9.78 15.46 19.05
N GLU A 110 10.14 16.74 19.20
CA GLU A 110 9.25 17.87 18.88
C GLU A 110 8.75 17.86 17.42
N ASP A 111 9.52 17.31 16.48
CA ASP A 111 9.15 17.20 15.07
C ASP A 111 8.22 16.01 14.74
N GLY A 112 7.91 15.18 15.75
CA GLY A 112 7.06 14.00 15.68
C GLY A 112 7.80 12.70 15.32
N GLN A 113 9.13 12.71 15.19
CA GLN A 113 9.90 11.48 14.98
C GLN A 113 9.92 10.61 16.24
N LEU A 114 9.81 9.30 16.06
CA LEU A 114 9.95 8.35 17.16
C LEU A 114 11.40 8.34 17.66
N GLU A 115 11.59 8.62 18.95
CA GLU A 115 12.88 8.62 19.65
C GLU A 115 13.09 7.34 20.45
N GLY A 116 12.02 6.81 21.04
CA GLY A 116 12.10 5.71 21.98
C GLY A 116 10.75 5.14 22.35
N LEU A 117 10.76 4.17 23.25
CA LEU A 117 9.55 3.51 23.71
C LEU A 117 9.71 3.10 25.17
N ILE A 118 8.64 3.23 25.94
CA ILE A 118 8.57 2.76 27.33
C ILE A 118 7.34 1.87 27.51
N THR A 119 7.51 0.78 28.24
CA THR A 119 6.41 -0.13 28.59
C THR A 119 6.13 -0.10 30.09
N THR A 120 4.94 -0.57 30.46
CA THR A 120 4.60 -0.80 31.88
C THR A 120 5.61 -1.71 32.59
N GLY A 121 6.22 -2.65 31.85
CA GLY A 121 7.28 -3.53 32.38
C GLY A 121 8.58 -2.79 32.66
N ASP A 122 8.96 -1.83 31.82
CA ASP A 122 10.17 -1.01 32.03
C ASP A 122 10.02 -0.11 33.26
N ILE A 123 8.83 0.50 33.43
CA ILE A 123 8.50 1.29 34.62
C ILE A 123 8.54 0.42 35.88
N ALA A 124 7.90 -0.76 35.84
CA ALA A 124 7.90 -1.68 36.97
C ALA A 124 9.32 -2.14 37.33
N LYS A 125 10.14 -2.48 36.34
CA LYS A 125 11.55 -2.84 36.55
C LYS A 125 12.34 -1.70 37.17
N SER A 126 12.18 -0.48 36.67
CA SER A 126 12.81 0.71 37.25
C SER A 126 12.42 0.93 38.72
N TYR A 127 11.20 0.57 39.12
CA TYR A 127 10.76 0.67 40.50
C TYR A 127 11.34 -0.44 41.38
N MET A 128 11.42 -1.67 40.86
CA MET A 128 11.93 -2.83 41.59
C MET A 128 13.46 -2.81 41.76
N ASP A 129 14.19 -2.29 40.77
CA ASP A 129 15.66 -2.22 40.78
C ASP A 129 16.19 -0.94 41.47
N ALA A 130 15.31 -0.14 42.08
CA ALA A 130 15.65 1.12 42.76
C ALA A 130 16.34 0.89 44.12
N HIS A 131 17.59 0.42 44.10
CA HIS A 131 18.42 0.20 45.29
C HIS A 131 19.47 1.29 45.53
N ASP A 132 19.71 2.13 44.52
CA ASP A 132 20.64 3.24 44.55
C ASP A 132 19.93 4.50 45.06
N ASN A 133 20.58 5.31 45.91
CA ASN A 133 20.08 6.60 46.37
C ASN A 133 20.47 7.77 45.45
N TYR A 134 21.32 7.54 44.43
CA TYR A 134 21.75 8.52 43.43
C TYR A 134 20.85 8.55 42.18
N PHE A 135 19.71 7.85 42.17
CA PHE A 135 18.82 7.75 40.99
C PHE A 135 18.40 9.10 40.40
N LEU A 136 18.14 10.13 41.22
CA LEU A 136 17.74 11.45 40.72
C LEU A 136 18.87 12.18 39.99
N SER A 137 20.08 12.14 40.55
CA SER A 137 21.26 12.82 40.02
C SER A 137 21.78 12.08 38.78
N ASN A 138 21.82 10.74 38.82
CA ASN A 138 22.13 9.89 37.68
C ASN A 138 21.19 10.11 36.49
N ALA A 139 19.90 10.33 36.75
CA ALA A 139 18.93 10.64 35.70
C ALA A 139 18.89 12.13 35.30
N ARG A 140 19.64 12.99 36.01
CA ARG A 140 19.67 14.45 35.86
C ARG A 140 18.25 15.01 35.91
N THR A 141 17.60 14.85 37.05
CA THR A 141 16.16 15.10 37.22
C THR A 141 15.87 16.58 37.45
N GLN A 142 14.85 17.12 36.78
CA GLN A 142 14.47 18.53 36.94
C GLN A 142 13.74 18.76 38.27
N TYR A 143 14.04 19.85 38.98
CA TYR A 143 13.40 20.15 40.28
C TYR A 143 11.88 20.26 40.20
N ARG A 144 11.34 20.81 39.09
CA ARG A 144 9.90 20.81 38.83
C ARG A 144 9.31 19.40 38.75
N SER A 145 10.03 18.43 38.17
CA SER A 145 9.57 17.04 38.09
C SER A 145 9.57 16.38 39.47
N ILE A 146 10.58 16.67 40.29
CA ILE A 146 10.63 16.25 41.70
C ILE A 146 9.42 16.79 42.45
N ALA A 147 9.19 18.11 42.39
CA ALA A 147 8.07 18.78 43.05
C ALA A 147 6.71 18.21 42.60
N ASN A 148 6.45 18.12 41.30
CA ASN A 148 5.21 17.55 40.76
C ASN A 148 4.99 16.09 41.20
N THR A 149 6.07 15.31 41.33
CA THR A 149 6.00 13.90 41.72
C THR A 149 5.50 13.72 43.15
N VAL A 150 5.91 14.62 44.04
CA VAL A 150 5.54 14.62 45.46
C VAL A 150 4.36 15.55 45.75
N ASP A 151 3.58 15.92 44.73
CA ASP A 151 2.45 16.85 44.81
C ASP A 151 2.80 18.19 45.47
N GLY A 152 4.06 18.60 45.32
CA GLY A 152 4.65 19.77 45.97
C GLY A 152 4.88 20.96 45.04
N THR A 153 5.31 22.06 45.64
CA THR A 153 5.63 23.32 44.96
C THR A 153 7.05 23.76 45.31
N VAL A 154 7.81 24.22 44.31
CA VAL A 154 9.11 24.86 44.54
C VAL A 154 8.85 26.24 45.17
N VAL A 155 9.24 26.40 46.43
CA VAL A 155 9.06 27.64 47.21
C VAL A 155 10.23 28.59 47.02
N THR A 156 11.44 28.04 46.85
CA THR A 156 12.70 28.78 46.68
C THR A 156 13.59 28.04 45.68
N GLY A 157 14.35 28.80 44.87
CA GLY A 157 15.26 28.26 43.85
C GLY A 157 14.65 28.20 42.44
N ASN A 158 15.41 27.66 41.48
CA ASN A 158 14.98 27.59 40.07
C ASN A 158 14.27 26.25 39.77
N PRO A 159 12.94 26.24 39.52
CA PRO A 159 12.21 25.01 39.22
C PRO A 159 12.65 24.35 37.91
N HIS A 160 13.25 25.10 36.98
CA HIS A 160 13.76 24.58 35.72
C HIS A 160 15.18 24.02 35.82
N GLY A 161 15.84 24.18 36.98
CA GLY A 161 17.15 23.59 37.26
C GLY A 161 17.12 22.07 37.40
N TYR A 162 18.30 21.45 37.33
CA TYR A 162 18.47 20.00 37.37
C TYR A 162 19.27 19.59 38.60
N PHE A 163 18.79 18.56 39.28
CA PHE A 163 19.55 17.83 40.30
C PHE A 163 20.53 16.89 39.59
N VAL A 164 21.83 17.15 39.75
CA VAL A 164 22.90 16.50 38.96
C VAL A 164 23.97 15.79 39.80
N LYS A 165 24.01 16.05 41.11
CA LYS A 165 24.95 15.46 42.07
C LYS A 165 24.23 15.26 43.41
N GLY A 166 24.76 14.39 44.27
CA GLY A 166 24.18 14.06 45.58
C GLY A 166 23.22 12.87 45.56
N LYS A 167 22.98 12.32 46.76
CA LYS A 167 22.05 11.22 47.03
C LYS A 167 20.76 11.76 47.65
N VAL A 168 19.71 10.95 47.59
CA VAL A 168 18.46 11.21 48.32
C VAL A 168 18.59 10.67 49.74
N VAL A 169 18.38 11.53 50.74
CA VAL A 169 18.50 11.22 52.17
C VAL A 169 17.22 11.58 52.90
N ILE A 170 16.82 10.79 53.89
CA ILE A 170 15.73 11.13 54.80
C ILE A 170 16.35 11.61 56.11
N GLY A 171 16.07 12.86 56.50
CA GLY A 171 16.54 13.40 57.77
C GLY A 171 15.66 12.93 58.93
N ALA A 172 15.95 11.72 59.41
CA ALA A 172 15.28 11.10 60.56
C ALA A 172 16.14 11.09 61.84
N ALA A 173 17.35 11.65 61.79
CA ALA A 173 18.28 11.74 62.91
C ALA A 173 17.91 12.88 63.89
N HIS A 174 18.56 12.90 65.06
CA HIS A 174 18.50 14.06 65.97
C HIS A 174 19.19 15.28 65.30
N PRO A 175 18.72 16.52 65.49
CA PRO A 175 19.29 17.71 64.85
C PRO A 175 20.82 17.80 64.95
N ASP A 176 21.37 17.54 66.15
CA ASP A 176 22.83 17.58 66.42
C ASP A 176 23.65 16.55 65.63
N LYS A 177 23.00 15.52 65.08
CA LYS A 177 23.64 14.43 64.32
C LYS A 177 23.23 14.41 62.86
N LEU A 178 22.28 15.24 62.44
CA LEU A 178 21.77 15.26 61.06
C LEU A 178 22.89 15.56 60.06
N GLY A 179 23.73 16.55 60.37
CA GLY A 179 24.86 16.94 59.52
C GLY A 179 25.88 15.82 59.28
N GLU A 180 26.05 14.87 60.21
CA GLU A 180 26.97 13.74 60.05
C GLU A 180 26.58 12.78 58.91
N PHE A 181 25.30 12.82 58.48
CA PHE A 181 24.77 11.94 57.43
C PHE A 181 24.53 12.67 56.10
N LEU A 182 24.71 13.98 56.06
CA LEU A 182 24.53 14.81 54.88
C LEU A 182 25.87 15.06 54.19
N GLU A 183 25.85 15.01 52.87
CA GLU A 183 26.95 15.45 52.03
C GLU A 183 26.54 16.68 51.21
N GLU A 184 27.53 17.45 50.77
CA GLU A 184 27.32 18.55 49.82
C GLU A 184 26.57 18.02 48.57
N ASP A 185 25.64 18.82 48.08
CA ASP A 185 24.74 18.52 46.95
C ASP A 185 23.64 17.48 47.23
N ASP A 186 23.48 16.96 48.44
CA ASP A 186 22.40 16.00 48.70
C ASP A 186 21.00 16.60 48.49
N LEU A 187 20.02 15.72 48.27
CA LEU A 187 18.60 16.05 48.40
C LEU A 187 18.08 15.42 49.69
N VAL A 188 17.61 16.26 50.61
CA VAL A 188 17.12 15.79 51.91
C VAL A 188 15.61 15.94 52.05
N ILE A 189 14.94 14.89 52.55
CA ILE A 189 13.51 14.86 52.86
C ILE A 189 13.36 15.09 54.37
N LEU A 190 12.70 16.18 54.76
CA LEU A 190 12.56 16.64 56.14
C LEU A 190 11.11 16.82 56.56
N GLY A 191 10.86 16.58 57.85
CA GLY A 191 9.59 16.92 58.51
C GLY A 191 9.51 18.38 58.95
N ASP A 192 8.59 18.68 59.86
CA ASP A 192 8.35 20.02 60.39
C ASP A 192 9.27 20.34 61.58
N ARG A 193 10.54 20.66 61.28
CA ARG A 193 11.53 21.06 62.28
C ARG A 193 12.46 22.13 61.73
N HIS A 194 12.32 23.34 62.27
CA HIS A 194 13.10 24.51 61.88
C HIS A 194 14.62 24.28 61.94
N GLU A 195 15.10 23.65 63.01
CA GLU A 195 16.53 23.38 63.22
C GLU A 195 17.11 22.43 62.17
N ASP A 196 16.33 21.41 61.75
CA ASP A 196 16.75 20.45 60.73
C ASP A 196 16.86 21.12 59.36
N HIS A 197 15.93 22.03 59.04
CA HIS A 197 15.95 22.78 57.77
C HIS A 197 17.22 23.64 57.67
N LEU A 198 17.53 24.40 58.72
CA LEU A 198 18.73 25.23 58.76
C LEU A 198 20.02 24.41 58.83
N CYS A 199 20.00 23.24 59.47
CA CYS A 199 21.14 22.33 59.50
C CYS A 199 21.44 21.83 58.08
N ALA A 200 20.43 21.36 57.35
CA ALA A 200 20.63 20.87 55.99
C ALA A 200 21.18 21.95 55.05
N ILE A 201 20.64 23.17 55.10
CA ILE A 201 21.12 24.28 54.26
C ILE A 201 22.59 24.64 54.58
N ARG A 202 23.00 24.53 55.85
CA ARG A 202 24.40 24.77 56.27
C ARG A 202 25.38 23.74 55.74
N GLU A 203 24.94 22.50 55.51
CA GLU A 203 25.74 21.43 54.88
C GLU A 203 25.78 21.55 53.34
N ASN A 204 25.29 22.65 52.76
CA ASN A 204 25.26 22.89 51.31
C ASN A 204 24.54 21.78 50.52
N VAL A 205 23.41 21.28 51.05
CA VAL A 205 22.52 20.40 50.28
C VAL A 205 21.95 21.15 49.08
N SER A 206 21.78 20.46 47.95
CA SER A 206 21.22 21.06 46.73
C SER A 206 19.70 21.26 46.82
N CYS A 207 19.01 20.43 47.61
CA CYS A 207 17.55 20.48 47.70
C CYS A 207 17.02 19.99 49.06
N VAL A 208 16.04 20.71 49.60
CA VAL A 208 15.27 20.31 50.79
C VAL A 208 13.81 20.09 50.39
N VAL A 209 13.28 18.89 50.64
CA VAL A 209 11.86 18.59 50.53
C VAL A 209 11.21 18.65 51.91
N VAL A 210 10.43 19.71 52.15
CA VAL A 210 9.68 19.93 53.39
C VAL A 210 8.31 19.28 53.28
N CYS A 211 8.02 18.34 54.18
CA CYS A 211 6.82 17.51 54.19
C CYS A 211 5.64 18.13 54.98
N ASN A 212 4.47 17.50 54.93
CA ASN A 212 3.25 17.87 55.69
C ASN A 212 2.73 19.31 55.48
N ASN A 213 3.04 19.91 54.33
CA ASN A 213 2.64 21.28 53.97
C ASN A 213 3.10 22.36 54.97
N THR A 214 4.16 22.09 55.74
CA THR A 214 4.74 23.03 56.69
C THR A 214 5.11 24.34 55.98
N GLU A 215 4.79 25.45 56.63
CA GLU A 215 5.15 26.77 56.14
C GLU A 215 6.66 26.99 56.32
N VAL A 216 7.34 27.35 55.24
CA VAL A 216 8.77 27.63 55.26
C VAL A 216 8.95 29.08 55.70
N GLU A 217 9.58 29.30 56.84
CA GLU A 217 9.85 30.63 57.39
C GLU A 217 10.80 31.44 56.50
N GLU A 218 10.70 32.77 56.56
CA GLU A 218 11.43 33.66 55.65
C GLU A 218 12.95 33.59 55.85
N ASN A 219 13.40 33.39 57.10
CA ASN A 219 14.82 33.20 57.40
C ASN A 219 15.40 31.92 56.77
N ILE A 220 14.61 30.85 56.63
CA ILE A 220 14.99 29.61 55.95
C ILE A 220 15.05 29.84 54.44
N LYS A 221 14.08 30.56 53.86
CA LYS A 221 14.11 30.92 52.43
C LYS A 221 15.33 31.78 52.09
N ASP A 222 15.65 32.77 52.91
CA ASP A 222 16.83 33.62 52.76
C ASP A 222 18.12 32.82 52.87
N ALA A 223 18.19 31.88 53.82
CA ALA A 223 19.34 30.98 53.95
C ALA A 223 19.49 30.09 52.73
N ALA A 224 18.39 29.52 52.21
CA ALA A 224 18.41 28.69 51.01
C ALA A 224 18.83 29.48 49.77
N LEU A 225 18.35 30.72 49.58
CA LEU A 225 18.78 31.61 48.49
C LEU A 225 20.29 31.91 48.54
N LYS A 226 20.85 32.13 49.74
CA LYS A 226 22.29 32.41 49.89
C LYS A 226 23.18 31.21 49.59
N ASN A 227 22.66 30.00 49.75
CA ASN A 227 23.39 28.74 49.53
C ASN A 227 22.92 28.03 48.24
N ASP A 228 22.20 28.72 47.36
CA ASP A 228 21.64 28.18 46.11
C ASP A 228 20.83 26.87 46.27
N CYS A 229 20.25 26.66 47.46
CA CYS A 229 19.47 25.47 47.80
C CYS A 229 18.02 25.62 47.32
N VAL A 230 17.51 24.58 46.66
CA VAL A 230 16.11 24.51 46.24
C VAL A 230 15.25 24.03 47.40
N ILE A 231 14.10 24.67 47.65
CA ILE A 231 13.12 24.19 48.63
C ILE A 231 11.85 23.76 47.92
N VAL A 232 11.47 22.50 48.12
CA VAL A 232 10.20 21.92 47.66
C VAL A 232 9.31 21.70 48.87
N ARG A 233 8.13 22.32 48.91
CA ARG A 233 7.12 22.05 49.92
C ARG A 233 6.12 21.04 49.38
N SER A 234 5.96 19.91 50.06
CA SER A 234 5.01 18.85 49.73
C SER A 234 3.94 18.72 50.84
N PRO A 235 2.67 18.46 50.49
CA PRO A 235 1.64 18.14 51.47
C PRO A 235 1.77 16.71 52.04
N LEU A 236 2.63 15.89 51.47
CA LEU A 236 2.78 14.48 51.81
C LEU A 236 3.73 14.30 53.01
N ASP A 237 3.57 13.21 53.75
CA ASP A 237 4.49 12.82 54.81
C ASP A 237 5.83 12.27 54.26
N THR A 238 6.85 12.21 55.11
CA THR A 238 8.21 11.80 54.71
C THR A 238 8.29 10.40 54.12
N PHE A 239 7.46 9.46 54.59
CA PHE A 239 7.41 8.10 54.04
C PHE A 239 6.77 8.07 52.65
N THR A 240 5.66 8.80 52.47
CA THR A 240 4.99 8.91 51.18
C THR A 240 5.88 9.60 50.14
N VAL A 241 6.56 10.69 50.52
CA VAL A 241 7.57 11.36 49.67
C VAL A 241 8.67 10.39 49.26
N ALA A 242 9.28 9.68 50.22
CA ALA A 242 10.35 8.73 49.94
C ALA A 242 9.93 7.61 48.97
N ARG A 243 8.66 7.17 49.03
CA ARG A 243 8.13 6.14 48.12
C ARG A 243 7.85 6.64 46.71
N LEU A 244 7.51 7.92 46.55
CA LEU A 244 7.11 8.49 45.27
C LEU A 244 8.26 9.16 44.53
N ILE A 245 9.24 9.71 45.23
CA ILE A 245 10.26 10.59 44.66
C ILE A 245 11.06 9.94 43.52
N ASN A 246 11.21 8.62 43.51
CA ASN A 246 11.85 7.86 42.42
C ASN A 246 11.08 7.90 41.09
N GLN A 247 9.79 8.22 41.11
CA GLN A 247 8.99 8.38 39.89
C GLN A 247 9.24 9.72 39.19
N SER A 248 10.08 10.59 39.75
CA SER A 248 10.37 11.91 39.17
C SER A 248 11.41 11.87 38.05
N ILE A 249 12.15 10.77 37.92
CA ILE A 249 13.18 10.65 36.89
C ILE A 249 12.56 10.73 35.48
N PRO A 250 13.25 11.35 34.51
CA PRO A 250 12.74 11.47 33.16
C PRO A 250 12.75 10.12 32.43
N VAL A 251 11.74 9.86 31.60
CA VAL A 251 11.60 8.60 30.86
C VAL A 251 12.79 8.30 29.95
N LYS A 252 13.52 9.32 29.46
CA LYS A 252 14.75 9.14 28.68
C LYS A 252 15.85 8.31 29.37
N HIS A 253 15.78 8.16 30.70
CA HIS A 253 16.73 7.40 31.48
C HIS A 253 16.47 5.88 31.41
N ILE A 254 15.22 5.47 31.21
CA ILE A 254 14.81 4.05 31.22
C ILE A 254 14.16 3.57 29.92
N MET A 255 13.83 4.48 29.00
CA MET A 255 13.23 4.12 27.72
C MET A 255 14.19 3.29 26.85
N LYS A 256 13.63 2.41 26.04
CA LYS A 256 14.37 1.73 24.97
C LYS A 256 14.56 2.69 23.80
N LYS A 257 15.79 2.75 23.27
CA LYS A 257 16.20 3.63 22.16
C LYS A 257 16.66 2.87 20.93
N ASP A 258 17.37 1.76 21.16
CA ASP A 258 17.94 0.93 20.12
C ASP A 258 17.01 -0.25 19.79
N ASP A 259 17.16 -0.83 18.59
CA ASP A 259 16.40 -2.00 18.13
C ASP A 259 14.88 -1.88 18.33
N LEU A 260 14.35 -0.70 17.99
CA LEU A 260 12.91 -0.45 17.99
C LEU A 260 12.27 -1.16 16.79
N ILE A 261 11.33 -2.05 17.07
CA ILE A 261 10.54 -2.71 16.04
C ILE A 261 9.35 -1.81 15.73
N THR A 262 9.38 -1.20 14.54
CA THR A 262 8.35 -0.31 14.02
C THR A 262 7.78 -0.85 12.71
N PHE A 263 6.57 -0.41 12.37
CA PHE A 263 5.95 -0.71 11.08
C PHE A 263 5.65 0.58 10.33
N GLN A 264 5.74 0.54 9.00
CA GLN A 264 5.32 1.63 8.13
C GLN A 264 3.83 1.49 7.78
N THR A 265 3.18 2.60 7.47
CA THR A 265 1.75 2.59 7.11
C THR A 265 1.44 1.82 5.82
N ASP A 266 2.43 1.64 4.94
CA ASP A 266 2.32 0.89 3.69
C ASP A 266 2.89 -0.53 3.74
N ASP A 267 3.43 -0.98 4.88
CA ASP A 267 3.82 -2.38 5.05
C ASP A 267 2.61 -3.30 4.86
N PHE A 268 2.84 -4.46 4.24
CA PHE A 268 1.81 -5.49 4.10
C PHE A 268 1.59 -6.22 5.43
N THR A 269 0.33 -6.54 5.70
CA THR A 269 -0.05 -7.16 6.98
C THR A 269 0.53 -8.56 7.14
N ASP A 270 0.76 -9.29 6.05
CA ASP A 270 1.36 -10.62 6.07
C ASP A 270 2.83 -10.55 6.50
N ASP A 271 3.60 -9.55 6.02
CA ASP A 271 5.00 -9.35 6.39
C ASP A 271 5.14 -9.02 7.88
N ILE A 272 4.30 -8.10 8.39
CA ILE A 272 4.36 -7.70 9.79
C ILE A 272 3.81 -8.79 10.74
N ARG A 273 2.96 -9.70 10.25
CA ARG A 273 2.38 -10.78 11.07
C ARG A 273 3.48 -11.68 11.62
N ASP A 274 4.44 -12.05 10.78
CA ASP A 274 5.57 -12.90 11.20
C ASP A 274 6.43 -12.21 12.25
N VAL A 275 6.68 -10.91 12.08
CA VAL A 275 7.40 -10.09 13.07
C VAL A 275 6.62 -10.02 14.38
N MET A 276 5.31 -9.77 14.32
CA MET A 276 4.44 -9.69 15.50
C MET A 276 4.36 -11.02 16.26
N VAL A 277 4.40 -12.17 15.57
CA VAL A 277 4.37 -13.51 16.19
C VAL A 277 5.69 -13.82 16.89
N LYS A 278 6.82 -13.53 16.23
CA LYS A 278 8.17 -13.77 16.78
C LYS A 278 8.48 -12.90 18.00
N ASN A 279 7.90 -11.71 18.09
CA ASN A 279 8.19 -10.75 19.16
C ASN A 279 7.10 -10.72 20.25
N ARG A 280 7.50 -10.75 21.52
CA ARG A 280 6.56 -10.75 22.68
C ARG A 280 5.99 -9.36 23.02
N HIS A 281 6.21 -8.35 22.18
CA HIS A 281 5.69 -7.00 22.41
C HIS A 281 4.17 -6.96 22.25
N ARG A 282 3.50 -6.24 23.16
CA ARG A 282 2.03 -6.10 23.15
C ARG A 282 1.54 -5.11 22.09
N ALA A 283 2.34 -4.08 21.80
CA ALA A 283 2.03 -3.05 20.83
C ALA A 283 3.32 -2.61 20.12
N PHE A 284 3.20 -2.25 18.86
CA PHE A 284 4.27 -1.85 17.96
C PHE A 284 3.96 -0.45 17.42
N PRO A 285 4.93 0.49 17.46
CA PRO A 285 4.75 1.81 16.85
C PRO A 285 4.59 1.73 15.34
N VAL A 286 3.67 2.54 14.82
CA VAL A 286 3.51 2.78 13.38
C VAL A 286 4.06 4.15 13.06
N VAL A 287 4.89 4.21 12.02
CA VAL A 287 5.46 5.45 11.48
C VAL A 287 5.01 5.64 10.02
N ASN A 288 4.99 6.88 9.55
CA ASN A 288 4.82 7.16 8.13
C ASN A 288 6.15 7.09 7.37
N LYS A 289 6.10 7.30 6.05
CA LYS A 289 7.28 7.32 5.17
C LYS A 289 8.35 8.35 5.53
N HIS A 290 8.01 9.35 6.34
CA HIS A 290 8.93 10.38 6.83
C HIS A 290 9.44 10.09 8.24
N GLY A 291 9.19 8.88 8.78
CA GLY A 291 9.61 8.50 10.14
C GLY A 291 8.79 9.14 11.26
N LYS A 292 7.71 9.86 10.95
CA LYS A 292 6.83 10.45 11.97
C LYS A 292 5.92 9.39 12.54
N TYR A 293 5.82 9.40 13.87
CA TYR A 293 4.94 8.51 14.61
C TYR A 293 3.46 8.82 14.33
N ILE A 294 2.67 7.76 14.11
CA ILE A 294 1.24 7.85 13.77
C ILE A 294 0.37 7.23 14.88
N GLY A 295 0.81 6.13 15.48
CA GLY A 295 -0.01 5.38 16.41
C GLY A 295 0.62 4.03 16.75
N THR A 296 -0.14 3.16 17.41
CA THR A 296 0.30 1.80 17.72
C THR A 296 -0.63 0.75 17.13
N VAL A 297 -0.07 -0.40 16.78
CA VAL A 297 -0.80 -1.60 16.39
C VAL A 297 -0.42 -2.78 17.26
N SER A 298 -1.37 -3.68 17.48
CA SER A 298 -1.20 -4.90 18.25
C SER A 298 -1.70 -6.11 17.47
N ARG A 299 -1.38 -7.31 17.95
CA ARG A 299 -1.89 -8.56 17.36
C ARG A 299 -3.43 -8.60 17.28
N ARG A 300 -4.14 -7.92 18.19
CA ARG A 300 -5.62 -7.86 18.16
C ARG A 300 -6.13 -7.08 16.94
N ASN A 301 -5.36 -6.09 16.47
CA ASN A 301 -5.72 -5.29 15.31
C ASN A 301 -5.64 -6.09 13.99
N LEU A 302 -4.96 -7.26 13.97
CA LEU A 302 -4.96 -8.18 12.82
C LEU A 302 -6.33 -8.86 12.60
N LEU A 303 -7.18 -8.98 13.63
CA LEU A 303 -8.47 -9.65 13.52
C LEU A 303 -9.57 -8.77 12.90
N GLY A 304 -9.37 -7.44 12.87
CA GLY A 304 -10.33 -6.45 12.39
C GLY A 304 -10.00 -5.85 11.03
N MET A 305 -9.12 -6.49 10.25
CA MET A 305 -8.65 -5.94 8.97
C MET A 305 -9.78 -5.89 7.95
N LYS A 306 -10.04 -4.69 7.42
CA LYS A 306 -10.99 -4.52 6.31
C LYS A 306 -10.27 -4.83 5.01
N LYS A 307 -10.66 -5.93 4.37
CA LYS A 307 -10.23 -6.25 3.00
C LYS A 307 -10.67 -5.13 2.06
N LYS A 308 -9.87 -4.84 1.04
CA LYS A 308 -10.28 -3.94 -0.04
C LYS A 308 -11.42 -4.61 -0.81
N GLU A 309 -12.49 -3.87 -1.05
CA GLU A 309 -13.64 -4.34 -1.83
C GLU A 309 -13.39 -4.09 -3.32
N LEU A 310 -13.58 -5.12 -4.14
CA LEU A 310 -13.29 -5.10 -5.57
C LEU A 310 -14.49 -5.55 -6.42
N ILE A 311 -14.57 -4.99 -7.61
CA ILE A 311 -15.37 -5.50 -8.71
C ILE A 311 -14.43 -5.72 -9.88
N LEU A 312 -14.53 -6.89 -10.49
CA LEU A 312 -13.71 -7.25 -11.65
C LEU A 312 -14.53 -7.10 -12.92
N VAL A 313 -13.89 -6.56 -13.95
CA VAL A 313 -14.44 -6.52 -15.31
C VAL A 313 -13.48 -7.24 -16.24
N ASP A 314 -13.98 -7.84 -17.31
CA ASP A 314 -13.18 -8.34 -18.44
C ASP A 314 -12.18 -9.48 -18.09
N HIS A 315 -12.28 -10.04 -16.87
CA HIS A 315 -11.56 -11.24 -16.50
C HIS A 315 -12.14 -11.88 -15.25
N ASN A 316 -11.90 -13.18 -15.13
CA ASN A 316 -12.15 -13.97 -13.92
C ASN A 316 -11.06 -15.05 -13.68
N GLU A 317 -9.92 -14.94 -14.35
CA GLU A 317 -8.75 -15.80 -14.10
C GLU A 317 -7.79 -15.15 -13.08
N LYS A 318 -7.42 -15.91 -12.04
CA LYS A 318 -6.53 -15.42 -10.97
C LYS A 318 -5.17 -14.91 -11.48
N THR A 319 -4.61 -15.56 -12.50
CA THR A 319 -3.32 -15.17 -13.12
C THR A 319 -3.38 -13.84 -13.86
N GLN A 320 -4.58 -13.38 -14.20
CA GLN A 320 -4.83 -12.11 -14.86
C GLN A 320 -5.26 -11.02 -13.88
N ALA A 321 -5.57 -11.37 -12.63
CA ALA A 321 -6.00 -10.42 -11.62
C ALA A 321 -4.83 -9.59 -11.05
N VAL A 322 -5.18 -8.51 -10.37
CA VAL A 322 -4.25 -7.68 -9.59
C VAL A 322 -3.52 -8.48 -8.52
N ASP A 323 -2.29 -8.07 -8.15
CA ASP A 323 -1.49 -8.81 -7.16
C ASP A 323 -2.19 -8.88 -5.80
N ASN A 324 -2.04 -10.04 -5.15
CA ASN A 324 -2.68 -10.38 -3.87
C ASN A 324 -4.22 -10.35 -3.90
N ILE A 325 -4.85 -10.71 -5.03
CA ILE A 325 -6.31 -10.76 -5.18
C ILE A 325 -7.04 -11.55 -4.07
N ASP A 326 -6.44 -12.59 -3.49
CA ASP A 326 -7.04 -13.39 -2.40
C ASP A 326 -7.23 -12.58 -1.09
N ALA A 327 -6.44 -11.51 -0.92
CA ALA A 327 -6.55 -10.60 0.21
C ALA A 327 -7.71 -9.60 0.06
N ALA A 328 -8.33 -9.51 -1.13
CA ALA A 328 -9.47 -8.65 -1.39
C ALA A 328 -10.81 -9.35 -1.15
N HIS A 329 -11.87 -8.56 -1.08
CA HIS A 329 -13.25 -9.03 -1.10
C HIS A 329 -13.86 -8.68 -2.45
N ILE A 330 -14.03 -9.69 -3.31
CA ILE A 330 -14.69 -9.52 -4.60
C ILE A 330 -16.19 -9.47 -4.36
N LEU A 331 -16.84 -8.43 -4.89
CA LEU A 331 -18.28 -8.19 -4.78
C LEU A 331 -19.02 -8.60 -6.05
N GLU A 332 -18.43 -8.32 -7.22
CA GLU A 332 -19.05 -8.51 -8.52
C GLU A 332 -18.01 -8.85 -9.60
N ILE A 333 -18.42 -9.62 -10.60
CA ILE A 333 -17.63 -9.93 -11.80
C ILE A 333 -18.52 -9.73 -13.04
N ILE A 334 -18.07 -8.91 -13.99
CA ILE A 334 -18.70 -8.72 -15.31
C ILE A 334 -17.71 -9.13 -16.39
N ASP A 335 -17.99 -10.18 -17.15
CA ASP A 335 -17.00 -10.76 -18.06
C ASP A 335 -17.67 -11.36 -19.30
N HIS A 336 -16.85 -11.65 -20.31
CA HIS A 336 -17.21 -12.38 -21.53
C HIS A 336 -16.28 -13.58 -21.82
N HIS A 337 -15.27 -13.79 -20.98
CA HIS A 337 -14.32 -14.89 -21.10
C HIS A 337 -14.88 -16.23 -20.57
N ARG A 338 -14.10 -17.30 -20.79
CA ARG A 338 -14.32 -18.58 -20.12
C ARG A 338 -14.20 -18.41 -18.60
N LEU A 339 -14.87 -19.29 -17.86
CA LEU A 339 -14.72 -19.33 -16.41
C LEU A 339 -13.32 -19.87 -16.04
N GLY A 340 -12.65 -19.16 -15.16
CA GLY A 340 -11.30 -19.38 -14.67
C GLY A 340 -11.28 -19.94 -13.24
N SER A 341 -10.13 -19.84 -12.60
CA SER A 341 -9.84 -20.41 -11.28
C SER A 341 -10.06 -19.46 -10.10
N LEU A 342 -10.70 -18.31 -10.30
CA LEU A 342 -10.92 -17.35 -9.23
C LEU A 342 -12.10 -17.78 -8.34
N GLU A 343 -11.81 -18.02 -7.07
CA GLU A 343 -12.78 -18.46 -6.07
C GLU A 343 -13.21 -17.30 -5.16
N THR A 344 -14.45 -17.37 -4.65
CA THR A 344 -14.99 -16.38 -3.71
C THR A 344 -15.52 -17.06 -2.46
N ILE A 345 -15.34 -16.41 -1.30
CA ILE A 345 -15.75 -16.95 0.01
C ILE A 345 -17.26 -16.81 0.22
N SER A 346 -17.86 -15.75 -0.34
CA SER A 346 -19.28 -15.42 -0.25
C SER A 346 -19.89 -15.35 -1.66
N PRO A 347 -21.20 -15.61 -1.83
CA PRO A 347 -21.89 -15.36 -3.10
C PRO A 347 -21.67 -13.93 -3.60
N ILE A 348 -21.43 -13.79 -4.90
CA ILE A 348 -21.22 -12.52 -5.59
C ILE A 348 -22.20 -12.35 -6.76
N MET A 349 -22.38 -11.13 -7.25
CA MET A 349 -23.04 -10.94 -8.54
C MET A 349 -22.05 -11.30 -9.65
N PHE A 350 -22.36 -12.31 -10.45
CA PHE A 350 -21.54 -12.73 -11.58
C PHE A 350 -22.38 -12.62 -12.85
N ARG A 351 -21.97 -11.77 -13.80
CA ARG A 351 -22.57 -11.66 -15.13
C ARG A 351 -21.54 -12.02 -16.18
N ASN A 352 -21.62 -13.25 -16.69
CA ASN A 352 -20.86 -13.70 -17.85
C ASN A 352 -21.76 -13.75 -19.08
N GLN A 353 -21.34 -13.19 -20.21
CA GLN A 353 -22.06 -13.38 -21.47
C GLN A 353 -21.10 -13.70 -22.61
N PRO A 354 -21.41 -14.67 -23.49
CA PRO A 354 -20.55 -15.02 -24.63
C PRO A 354 -20.70 -14.00 -25.78
N VAL A 355 -20.39 -12.74 -25.50
CA VAL A 355 -20.35 -11.63 -26.47
C VAL A 355 -18.90 -11.28 -26.83
N GLY A 356 -18.73 -10.42 -27.84
CA GLY A 356 -17.40 -10.05 -28.32
C GLY A 356 -16.58 -9.20 -27.36
N CYS A 357 -17.24 -8.44 -26.47
CA CYS A 357 -16.59 -7.46 -25.58
C CYS A 357 -17.41 -7.21 -24.30
N THR A 358 -16.75 -6.95 -23.17
CA THR A 358 -17.39 -6.59 -21.89
C THR A 358 -18.15 -5.27 -21.99
N ALA A 359 -17.69 -4.32 -22.81
CA ALA A 359 -18.38 -3.07 -23.07
C ALA A 359 -19.79 -3.25 -23.66
N THR A 360 -20.05 -4.33 -24.40
CA THR A 360 -21.40 -4.70 -24.85
C THR A 360 -22.31 -5.01 -23.67
N ILE A 361 -21.79 -5.67 -22.64
CA ILE A 361 -22.50 -5.96 -21.40
C ILE A 361 -22.75 -4.65 -20.63
N MET A 362 -21.78 -3.74 -20.58
CA MET A 362 -21.96 -2.42 -19.97
C MET A 362 -23.09 -1.62 -20.62
N TYR A 363 -23.15 -1.61 -21.96
CA TYR A 363 -24.24 -0.98 -22.72
C TYR A 363 -25.62 -1.57 -22.36
N GLN A 364 -25.71 -2.90 -22.24
CA GLN A 364 -26.94 -3.55 -21.77
C GLN A 364 -27.32 -3.09 -20.36
N ILE A 365 -26.36 -3.02 -19.43
CA ILE A 365 -26.62 -2.59 -18.05
C ILE A 365 -27.12 -1.14 -18.00
N TYR A 366 -26.56 -0.23 -18.81
CA TYR A 366 -27.07 1.13 -18.95
C TYR A 366 -28.53 1.13 -19.41
N THR A 367 -28.83 0.31 -20.43
CA THR A 367 -30.16 0.20 -21.03
C THR A 367 -31.18 -0.39 -20.05
N GLU A 368 -30.83 -1.47 -19.35
CA GLU A 368 -31.64 -2.13 -18.32
C GLU A 368 -32.00 -1.20 -17.18
N LYS A 369 -31.08 -0.30 -16.81
CA LYS A 369 -31.28 0.70 -15.76
C LYS A 369 -31.94 1.99 -16.27
N ALA A 370 -32.26 2.08 -17.57
CA ALA A 370 -32.75 3.29 -18.22
C ALA A 370 -31.86 4.53 -17.94
N MET A 371 -30.53 4.32 -17.93
CA MET A 371 -29.56 5.37 -17.65
C MET A 371 -29.02 5.99 -18.93
N GLU A 372 -29.02 7.32 -18.98
CA GLU A 372 -28.39 8.06 -20.08
C GLU A 372 -26.88 7.82 -20.12
N ILE A 373 -26.35 7.52 -21.30
CA ILE A 373 -24.90 7.34 -21.54
C ILE A 373 -24.34 8.65 -22.05
N GLN A 374 -23.37 9.23 -21.33
CA GLN A 374 -22.71 10.47 -21.75
C GLN A 374 -21.82 10.23 -22.99
N PRO A 375 -21.66 11.21 -23.90
CA PRO A 375 -20.91 11.03 -25.16
C PRO A 375 -19.48 10.52 -24.98
N ASN A 376 -18.79 10.96 -23.93
CA ASN A 376 -17.44 10.49 -23.61
C ASN A 376 -17.43 9.01 -23.21
N ILE A 377 -18.34 8.56 -22.33
CA ILE A 377 -18.47 7.14 -21.95
C ILE A 377 -18.92 6.29 -23.15
N ALA A 378 -19.83 6.81 -23.96
CA ALA A 378 -20.26 6.13 -25.18
C ALA A 378 -19.09 5.89 -26.13
N GLY A 379 -18.22 6.88 -26.27
CA GLY A 379 -16.97 6.79 -27.02
C GLY A 379 -16.02 5.70 -26.50
N LEU A 380 -15.82 5.65 -25.18
CA LEU A 380 -14.99 4.62 -24.54
C LEU A 380 -15.55 3.21 -24.78
N LEU A 381 -16.85 3.00 -24.57
CA LEU A 381 -17.49 1.70 -24.78
C LEU A 381 -17.46 1.29 -26.26
N CYS A 382 -17.67 2.24 -27.18
CA CYS A 382 -17.56 1.98 -28.62
C CYS A 382 -16.14 1.55 -29.00
N ALA A 383 -15.11 2.24 -28.46
CA ALA A 383 -13.71 1.91 -28.69
C ALA A 383 -13.35 0.48 -28.22
N ALA A 384 -13.80 0.11 -27.02
CA ALA A 384 -13.62 -1.24 -26.48
C ALA A 384 -14.21 -2.31 -27.41
N ILE A 385 -15.46 -2.13 -27.86
CA ILE A 385 -16.10 -3.08 -28.78
C ILE A 385 -15.32 -3.16 -30.10
N ILE A 386 -14.90 -2.02 -30.66
CA ILE A 386 -14.11 -1.99 -31.90
C ILE A 386 -12.79 -2.76 -31.71
N SER A 387 -12.12 -2.58 -30.56
CA SER A 387 -10.83 -3.21 -30.25
C SER A 387 -10.94 -4.74 -30.20
N ASP A 388 -11.78 -5.28 -29.30
CA ASP A 388 -11.91 -6.72 -29.09
C ASP A 388 -12.49 -7.46 -30.30
N THR A 389 -13.37 -6.78 -31.03
CA THR A 389 -14.00 -7.37 -32.21
C THR A 389 -13.19 -7.14 -33.48
N LEU A 390 -12.04 -6.46 -33.43
CA LEU A 390 -11.25 -6.07 -34.60
C LEU A 390 -12.13 -5.42 -35.67
N MET A 391 -12.86 -4.36 -35.31
CA MET A 391 -13.89 -3.74 -36.15
C MET A 391 -14.89 -4.77 -36.71
N PHE A 392 -15.42 -5.60 -35.83
CA PHE A 392 -16.40 -6.66 -36.12
C PHE A 392 -15.93 -7.84 -36.98
N ARG A 393 -14.62 -7.96 -37.23
CA ARG A 393 -14.01 -9.04 -38.03
C ARG A 393 -13.59 -10.25 -37.21
N SER A 394 -13.44 -10.07 -35.90
CA SER A 394 -13.11 -11.16 -35.00
C SER A 394 -14.22 -12.23 -34.98
N PRO A 395 -13.87 -13.52 -34.92
CA PRO A 395 -14.85 -14.59 -34.76
C PRO A 395 -15.58 -14.58 -33.40
N THR A 396 -15.17 -13.71 -32.45
CA THR A 396 -15.90 -13.49 -31.20
C THR A 396 -17.05 -12.49 -31.36
N CYS A 397 -17.06 -11.70 -32.43
CA CYS A 397 -18.06 -10.65 -32.64
C CYS A 397 -19.47 -11.24 -32.82
N THR A 398 -20.42 -10.73 -32.06
CA THR A 398 -21.83 -11.09 -32.14
C THR A 398 -22.66 -9.95 -32.73
N HIS A 399 -23.93 -10.24 -33.05
CA HIS A 399 -24.85 -9.19 -33.49
C HIS A 399 -25.09 -8.12 -32.40
N MET A 400 -25.04 -8.53 -31.13
CA MET A 400 -25.21 -7.62 -29.99
C MET A 400 -24.09 -6.58 -29.92
N ASP A 401 -22.86 -6.97 -30.26
CA ASP A 401 -21.71 -6.05 -30.32
C ASP A 401 -21.90 -5.00 -31.42
N LYS A 402 -22.33 -5.42 -32.62
CA LYS A 402 -22.60 -4.51 -33.75
C LYS A 402 -23.70 -3.50 -33.42
N MET A 403 -24.78 -3.96 -32.77
CA MET A 403 -25.88 -3.08 -32.34
C MET A 403 -25.42 -2.08 -31.28
N ALA A 404 -24.71 -2.56 -30.26
CA ALA A 404 -24.19 -1.71 -29.19
C ALA A 404 -23.21 -0.66 -29.73
N ALA A 405 -22.22 -1.06 -30.53
CA ALA A 405 -21.26 -0.14 -31.14
C ALA A 405 -21.93 0.89 -32.04
N GLY A 406 -22.93 0.49 -32.85
CA GLY A 406 -23.71 1.42 -33.67
C GLY A 406 -24.44 2.48 -32.84
N ALA A 407 -25.13 2.06 -31.78
CA ALA A 407 -25.83 2.98 -30.88
C ALA A 407 -24.86 3.91 -30.13
N LEU A 408 -23.76 3.37 -29.62
CA LEU A 408 -22.74 4.12 -28.91
C LEU A 408 -22.01 5.12 -29.82
N ALA A 409 -21.73 4.75 -31.06
CA ALA A 409 -21.12 5.64 -32.05
C ALA A 409 -21.98 6.87 -32.36
N LEU A 410 -23.31 6.68 -32.45
CA LEU A 410 -24.26 7.78 -32.63
C LEU A 410 -24.25 8.74 -31.43
N ILE A 411 -24.24 8.20 -30.19
CA ILE A 411 -24.20 9.02 -28.97
C ILE A 411 -22.86 9.77 -28.86
N ALA A 412 -21.76 9.13 -29.21
CA ALA A 412 -20.41 9.70 -29.18
C ALA A 412 -20.12 10.65 -30.35
N GLY A 413 -20.95 10.63 -31.41
CA GLY A 413 -20.74 11.43 -32.62
C GLY A 413 -19.51 10.99 -33.43
N VAL A 414 -19.24 9.68 -33.51
CA VAL A 414 -18.08 9.13 -34.23
C VAL A 414 -18.49 8.26 -35.41
N ASN A 415 -17.69 8.27 -36.48
CA ASN A 415 -17.76 7.28 -37.54
C ASN A 415 -16.91 6.07 -37.14
N ILE A 416 -17.50 4.86 -37.14
CA ILE A 416 -16.83 3.65 -36.64
C ILE A 416 -15.57 3.32 -37.44
N GLU A 417 -15.61 3.39 -38.77
CA GLU A 417 -14.47 3.01 -39.61
C GLU A 417 -13.30 3.98 -39.46
N GLU A 418 -13.59 5.29 -39.50
CA GLU A 418 -12.58 6.34 -39.29
C GLU A 418 -11.98 6.22 -37.89
N PHE A 419 -12.82 6.09 -36.87
CA PHE A 419 -12.38 5.99 -35.49
C PHE A 419 -11.55 4.72 -35.23
N ALA A 420 -11.95 3.59 -35.80
CA ALA A 420 -11.18 2.36 -35.71
C ALA A 420 -9.81 2.51 -36.38
N ARG A 421 -9.73 3.13 -37.56
CA ARG A 421 -8.45 3.39 -38.23
C ARG A 421 -7.51 4.22 -37.34
N GLU A 422 -8.01 5.29 -36.74
CA GLU A 422 -7.23 6.12 -35.81
C GLU A 422 -6.74 5.30 -34.61
N MET A 423 -7.63 4.53 -34.00
CA MET A 423 -7.37 3.73 -32.80
C MET A 423 -6.31 2.64 -33.07
N PHE A 424 -6.49 1.82 -34.10
CA PHE A 424 -5.53 0.77 -34.43
C PHE A 424 -4.21 1.33 -34.94
N THR A 425 -4.19 2.50 -35.58
CA THR A 425 -2.93 3.19 -35.93
C THR A 425 -2.19 3.65 -34.67
N ALA A 426 -2.92 4.16 -33.67
CA ALA A 426 -2.33 4.54 -32.38
C ALA A 426 -1.85 3.32 -31.57
N GLY A 427 -2.56 2.18 -31.68
CA GLY A 427 -2.20 0.91 -31.05
C GLY A 427 -1.05 0.18 -31.72
N SER A 428 -0.97 0.23 -33.05
CA SER A 428 0.13 -0.39 -33.81
C SER A 428 1.43 0.33 -33.50
N ASN A 429 1.43 1.68 -33.48
CA ASN A 429 2.58 2.58 -33.29
C ASN A 429 3.95 1.87 -33.39
N LEU A 430 4.19 1.31 -34.57
CA LEU A 430 5.40 0.56 -34.93
C LEU A 430 6.56 1.53 -35.18
N LYS A 431 6.25 2.81 -35.37
CA LYS A 431 7.19 3.92 -35.53
C LYS A 431 7.97 4.15 -34.23
N GLY A 432 9.25 3.80 -34.25
CA GLY A 432 10.17 3.95 -33.12
C GLY A 432 10.44 2.67 -32.33
N LYS A 433 9.69 1.58 -32.56
CA LYS A 433 9.99 0.27 -31.96
C LYS A 433 11.08 -0.47 -32.75
N THR A 434 12.00 -1.10 -32.02
CA THR A 434 13.01 -1.98 -32.61
C THR A 434 12.34 -3.21 -33.22
N THR A 435 12.95 -3.80 -34.24
CA THR A 435 12.43 -5.03 -34.87
C THR A 435 12.27 -6.17 -33.85
N GLU A 436 13.18 -6.25 -32.88
CA GLU A 436 13.10 -7.20 -31.77
C GLU A 436 11.88 -6.96 -30.88
N GLY A 437 11.62 -5.70 -30.50
CA GLY A 437 10.46 -5.34 -29.69
C GLY A 437 9.13 -5.64 -30.39
N ILE A 438 9.08 -5.45 -31.71
CA ILE A 438 7.89 -5.78 -32.53
C ILE A 438 7.72 -7.30 -32.62
N PHE A 439 8.79 -8.03 -32.93
CA PHE A 439 8.76 -9.48 -33.06
C PHE A 439 8.24 -10.14 -31.78
N TYR A 440 8.75 -9.73 -30.62
CA TYR A 440 8.38 -10.32 -29.33
C TYR A 440 7.08 -9.80 -28.72
N GLN A 441 6.44 -8.79 -29.32
CA GLN A 441 5.23 -8.15 -28.77
C GLN A 441 4.08 -9.15 -28.58
N ASP A 442 3.83 -10.02 -29.56
CA ASP A 442 2.87 -11.12 -29.43
C ASP A 442 3.46 -12.44 -29.94
N PHE A 443 4.71 -12.74 -29.59
CA PHE A 443 5.35 -14.01 -29.92
C PHE A 443 5.10 -15.07 -28.85
N LYS A 444 4.67 -16.27 -29.25
CA LYS A 444 4.48 -17.40 -28.34
C LYS A 444 5.15 -18.64 -28.87
N ARG A 445 5.67 -19.46 -27.96
CA ARG A 445 6.30 -20.74 -28.27
C ARG A 445 5.29 -21.87 -28.05
N PHE A 446 5.33 -22.85 -28.93
CA PHE A 446 4.48 -24.01 -28.92
C PHE A 446 5.34 -25.25 -29.18
N THR A 447 4.89 -26.37 -28.63
CA THR A 447 5.51 -27.67 -28.83
C THR A 447 4.41 -28.61 -29.30
N ALA A 448 4.65 -29.28 -30.42
CA ALA A 448 3.81 -30.36 -30.93
C ALA A 448 4.74 -31.54 -31.21
N ASP A 449 4.54 -32.63 -30.48
CA ASP A 449 5.44 -33.79 -30.42
C ASP A 449 6.89 -33.35 -30.17
N ASP A 450 7.83 -33.71 -31.06
CA ASP A 450 9.24 -33.32 -30.98
C ASP A 450 9.56 -31.97 -31.68
N THR A 451 8.55 -31.30 -32.25
CA THR A 451 8.72 -30.03 -32.98
C THR A 451 8.38 -28.83 -32.11
N ASN A 452 9.37 -27.96 -31.89
CA ASN A 452 9.19 -26.69 -31.20
C ASN A 452 9.11 -25.54 -32.21
N PHE A 453 8.00 -24.82 -32.21
CA PHE A 453 7.80 -23.68 -33.12
C PHE A 453 7.33 -22.43 -32.39
N GLY A 454 7.61 -21.27 -32.97
CA GLY A 454 7.20 -19.99 -32.43
C GLY A 454 6.29 -19.23 -33.39
N VAL A 455 5.24 -18.60 -32.86
CA VAL A 455 4.24 -17.87 -33.65
C VAL A 455 4.01 -16.47 -33.08
N GLY A 456 4.32 -15.45 -33.89
CA GLY A 456 3.98 -14.05 -33.64
C GLY A 456 2.74 -13.62 -34.42
N GLN A 457 2.02 -12.63 -33.91
CA GLN A 457 0.94 -11.97 -34.64
C GLN A 457 1.10 -10.45 -34.56
N ILE A 458 0.98 -9.78 -35.69
CA ILE A 458 1.01 -8.32 -35.81
C ILE A 458 -0.18 -7.93 -36.69
N SER A 459 -1.02 -7.02 -36.19
CA SER A 459 -2.22 -6.59 -36.90
C SER A 459 -2.11 -5.11 -37.25
N SER A 460 -2.54 -4.75 -38.46
CA SER A 460 -2.65 -3.35 -38.89
C SER A 460 -3.85 -3.16 -39.82
N MET A 461 -4.30 -1.91 -39.95
CA MET A 461 -5.25 -1.47 -40.98
C MET A 461 -4.55 -0.84 -42.18
N ASN A 462 -3.22 -0.79 -42.18
CA ASN A 462 -2.42 -0.23 -43.26
C ASN A 462 -1.54 -1.32 -43.88
N GLU A 463 -1.88 -1.71 -45.11
CA GLU A 463 -1.15 -2.71 -45.88
C GLU A 463 0.33 -2.32 -46.09
N GLU A 464 0.61 -1.05 -46.37
CA GLU A 464 2.00 -0.57 -46.57
C GLU A 464 2.85 -0.77 -45.30
N GLU A 465 2.24 -0.59 -44.13
CA GLU A 465 2.90 -0.79 -42.84
C GLU A 465 3.26 -2.27 -42.63
N LEU A 466 2.38 -3.19 -43.00
CA LEU A 466 2.64 -4.64 -42.92
C LEU A 466 3.74 -5.06 -43.90
N GLN A 467 3.73 -4.53 -45.12
CA GLN A 467 4.75 -4.83 -46.12
C GLN A 467 6.15 -4.33 -45.71
N ASP A 468 6.24 -3.16 -45.06
CA ASP A 468 7.52 -2.68 -44.53
C ASP A 468 7.99 -3.47 -43.31
N LEU A 469 7.06 -3.97 -42.48
CA LEU A 469 7.38 -4.90 -41.40
C LEU A 469 7.90 -6.24 -41.91
N LYS A 470 7.27 -6.81 -42.94
CA LYS A 470 7.70 -8.06 -43.59
C LYS A 470 9.18 -8.02 -43.93
N LYS A 471 9.63 -6.95 -44.60
CA LYS A 471 11.05 -6.73 -44.97
C LYS A 471 11.98 -6.72 -43.75
N ARG A 472 11.54 -6.14 -42.63
CA ARG A 472 12.32 -6.05 -41.38
C ARG A 472 12.35 -7.36 -40.60
N LEU A 473 11.23 -8.09 -40.59
CA LEU A 473 11.04 -9.29 -39.76
C LEU A 473 11.67 -10.54 -40.36
N ILE A 474 11.66 -10.71 -41.69
CA ILE A 474 12.26 -11.87 -42.35
C ILE A 474 13.73 -12.10 -41.91
N PRO A 475 14.64 -11.09 -41.93
CA PRO A 475 16.01 -11.28 -41.45
C PRO A 475 16.09 -11.64 -39.96
N PHE A 476 15.18 -11.08 -39.15
CA PHE A 476 15.16 -11.32 -37.70
C PHE A 476 14.67 -12.74 -37.36
N MET A 477 13.68 -13.24 -38.08
CA MET A 477 13.20 -14.63 -37.94
C MET A 477 14.32 -15.65 -38.14
N LYS A 478 15.23 -15.40 -39.10
CA LYS A 478 16.40 -16.27 -39.33
C LYS A 478 17.35 -16.31 -38.14
N LYS A 479 17.52 -15.17 -37.45
CA LYS A 479 18.36 -15.06 -36.25
C LYS A 479 17.74 -15.77 -35.05
N GLU A 480 16.41 -15.79 -34.95
CA GLU A 480 15.70 -16.41 -33.83
C GLU A 480 15.43 -17.90 -34.03
N CYS A 481 15.31 -18.37 -35.26
CA CYS A 481 15.26 -19.79 -35.57
C CYS A 481 16.55 -20.49 -35.13
N GLY A 482 16.43 -21.62 -34.41
CA GLY A 482 17.52 -22.34 -33.77
C GLY A 482 17.83 -21.90 -32.33
N LYS A 483 17.39 -20.71 -31.89
CA LYS A 483 17.53 -20.31 -30.49
C LYS A 483 16.47 -20.96 -29.61
N ASN A 484 16.86 -21.32 -28.39
CA ASN A 484 15.97 -21.92 -27.40
C ASN A 484 15.21 -23.16 -27.91
N GLY A 485 15.82 -23.91 -28.85
CA GLY A 485 15.25 -25.13 -29.41
C GLY A 485 14.11 -24.92 -30.42
N ILE A 486 13.82 -23.68 -30.85
CA ILE A 486 12.78 -23.40 -31.86
C ILE A 486 13.30 -23.80 -33.24
N THR A 487 12.62 -24.74 -33.91
CA THR A 487 12.99 -25.22 -35.26
C THR A 487 12.19 -24.53 -36.38
N MET A 488 11.05 -23.92 -36.06
CA MET A 488 10.23 -23.17 -37.01
C MET A 488 9.69 -21.88 -36.40
N VAL A 489 9.65 -20.81 -37.19
CA VAL A 489 9.14 -19.48 -36.80
C VAL A 489 8.09 -19.04 -37.80
N PHE A 490 6.92 -18.61 -37.31
CA PHE A 490 5.81 -18.08 -38.10
C PHE A 490 5.44 -16.69 -37.58
N ILE A 491 5.16 -15.75 -38.49
CA ILE A 491 4.57 -14.45 -38.15
C ILE A 491 3.32 -14.27 -38.99
N MET A 492 2.21 -13.97 -38.32
CA MET A 492 0.97 -13.50 -38.92
C MET A 492 1.02 -11.98 -39.08
N LEU A 493 0.99 -11.50 -40.31
CA LEU A 493 0.76 -10.09 -40.65
C LEU A 493 -0.72 -9.94 -41.03
N THR A 494 -1.55 -9.58 -40.06
CA THR A 494 -3.00 -9.54 -40.20
C THR A 494 -3.46 -8.17 -40.68
N ASN A 495 -4.07 -8.13 -41.87
CA ASN A 495 -4.81 -6.97 -42.35
C ASN A 495 -6.25 -7.04 -41.83
N ILE A 496 -6.59 -6.11 -40.93
CA ILE A 496 -7.90 -6.11 -40.26
C ILE A 496 -9.03 -5.77 -41.25
N LEU A 497 -8.78 -4.96 -42.28
CA LEU A 497 -9.81 -4.53 -43.23
C LEU A 497 -10.21 -5.65 -44.19
N ASP A 498 -9.23 -6.37 -44.71
CA ASP A 498 -9.43 -7.43 -45.71
C ASP A 498 -9.74 -8.79 -45.09
N GLU A 499 -9.81 -8.87 -43.76
CA GLU A 499 -10.01 -10.11 -42.99
C GLU A 499 -9.00 -11.20 -43.37
N SER A 500 -7.76 -10.81 -43.67
CA SER A 500 -6.73 -11.71 -44.18
C SER A 500 -5.46 -11.62 -43.35
N SER A 501 -4.67 -12.70 -43.34
CA SER A 501 -3.32 -12.67 -42.80
C SER A 501 -2.32 -13.18 -43.83
N GLU A 502 -1.24 -12.44 -44.02
CA GLU A 502 -0.05 -12.94 -44.69
C GLU A 502 0.83 -13.65 -43.66
N ILE A 503 1.10 -14.93 -43.90
CA ILE A 503 1.99 -15.74 -43.06
C ILE A 503 3.37 -15.71 -43.67
N ILE A 504 4.34 -15.19 -42.93
CA ILE A 504 5.76 -15.38 -43.24
C ILE A 504 6.31 -16.45 -42.30
N CYS A 505 7.09 -17.38 -42.85
CA CYS A 505 7.66 -18.48 -42.08
C CYS A 505 9.15 -18.71 -42.39
N TYR A 506 9.88 -19.26 -41.42
CA TYR A 506 11.27 -19.66 -41.59
C TYR A 506 11.61 -20.87 -40.70
N GLY A 507 12.36 -21.83 -41.25
CA GLY A 507 12.72 -23.08 -40.61
C GLY A 507 12.50 -24.27 -41.55
N ASP A 508 13.17 -25.40 -41.28
CA ASP A 508 13.05 -26.57 -42.14
C ASP A 508 11.61 -27.11 -42.10
N GLY A 509 10.98 -27.28 -43.26
CA GLY A 509 9.61 -27.78 -43.39
C GLY A 509 8.49 -26.79 -43.05
N SER A 510 8.81 -25.56 -42.63
CA SER A 510 7.79 -24.59 -42.17
C SER A 510 6.82 -24.18 -43.28
N GLY A 511 7.31 -23.97 -44.50
CA GLY A 511 6.47 -23.59 -45.65
C GLY A 511 5.49 -24.69 -46.02
N LYS A 512 6.00 -25.93 -46.16
CA LYS A 512 5.19 -27.11 -46.46
C LYS A 512 4.09 -27.32 -45.40
N LEU A 513 4.39 -27.08 -44.12
CA LEU A 513 3.39 -27.17 -43.07
C LEU A 513 2.22 -26.19 -43.26
N VAL A 514 2.49 -24.97 -43.72
CA VAL A 514 1.43 -23.97 -44.02
C VAL A 514 0.60 -24.42 -45.23
N GLU A 515 1.27 -24.92 -46.28
CA GLU A 515 0.60 -25.44 -47.48
C GLU A 515 -0.31 -26.62 -47.14
N ASP A 516 0.19 -27.60 -46.36
CA ASP A 516 -0.56 -28.78 -45.95
C ASP A 516 -1.73 -28.42 -45.00
N ALA A 517 -1.54 -27.44 -44.10
CA ALA A 517 -2.55 -27.05 -43.13
C ALA A 517 -3.71 -26.22 -43.72
N PHE A 518 -3.44 -25.41 -44.76
CA PHE A 518 -4.42 -24.46 -45.31
C PHE A 518 -4.73 -24.64 -46.79
N GLY A 519 -4.03 -25.52 -47.50
CA GLY A 519 -4.23 -25.75 -48.94
C GLY A 519 -3.84 -24.53 -49.80
N VAL A 520 -2.90 -23.71 -49.33
CA VAL A 520 -2.43 -22.49 -50.01
C VAL A 520 -1.06 -22.70 -50.65
N LYS A 521 -0.61 -21.74 -51.44
CA LYS A 521 0.73 -21.72 -52.06
C LYS A 521 1.48 -20.46 -51.67
N GLU A 522 2.79 -20.51 -51.73
CA GLU A 522 3.64 -19.34 -51.49
C GLU A 522 3.46 -18.30 -52.61
N GLU A 523 3.26 -17.05 -52.20
CA GLU A 523 3.17 -15.87 -53.06
C GLU A 523 4.07 -14.77 -52.48
N GLU A 524 5.01 -14.25 -53.28
CA GLU A 524 5.94 -13.17 -52.90
C GLU A 524 6.67 -13.35 -51.55
N GLY A 525 6.99 -14.58 -51.15
CA GLY A 525 7.69 -14.87 -49.89
C GLY A 525 6.79 -14.90 -48.65
N GLY A 526 5.48 -15.08 -48.83
CA GLY A 526 4.50 -15.29 -47.79
C GLY A 526 3.35 -16.20 -48.26
N TYR A 527 2.42 -16.50 -47.35
CA TYR A 527 1.23 -17.31 -47.63
C TYR A 527 -0.01 -16.52 -47.23
N ILE A 528 -0.89 -16.22 -48.19
CA ILE A 528 -2.10 -15.44 -47.92
C ILE A 528 -3.21 -16.36 -47.40
N LEU A 529 -3.66 -16.11 -46.18
CA LEU A 529 -4.77 -16.83 -45.55
C LEU A 529 -6.00 -15.92 -45.43
N GLN A 530 -6.93 -16.08 -46.36
CA GLN A 530 -8.21 -15.35 -46.35
C GLN A 530 -9.11 -15.85 -45.21
N GLY A 531 -9.69 -14.93 -44.44
CA GLY A 531 -10.57 -15.24 -43.29
C GLY A 531 -9.84 -15.67 -42.02
N VAL A 532 -8.50 -15.72 -42.02
CA VAL A 532 -7.69 -16.10 -40.86
C VAL A 532 -7.17 -14.83 -40.18
N VAL A 533 -7.72 -14.53 -39.00
CA VAL A 533 -7.35 -13.34 -38.20
C VAL A 533 -6.98 -13.69 -36.75
N SER A 534 -7.19 -14.94 -36.32
CA SER A 534 -6.91 -15.39 -34.96
C SER A 534 -5.81 -16.45 -34.91
N ARG A 535 -4.66 -16.11 -34.33
CA ARG A 535 -3.60 -17.09 -34.04
C ARG A 535 -4.13 -18.26 -33.21
N LYS A 536 -4.84 -17.98 -32.11
CA LYS A 536 -5.24 -19.02 -31.14
C LYS A 536 -6.36 -19.93 -31.65
N LYS A 537 -7.36 -19.38 -32.35
CA LYS A 537 -8.54 -20.15 -32.77
C LYS A 537 -8.38 -20.79 -34.15
N GLN A 538 -7.58 -20.19 -35.04
CA GLN A 538 -7.52 -20.61 -36.44
C GLN A 538 -6.13 -21.13 -36.82
N LEU A 539 -5.05 -20.39 -36.54
CA LEU A 539 -3.72 -20.79 -36.99
C LEU A 539 -3.13 -21.98 -36.20
N ILE A 540 -3.02 -21.85 -34.88
CA ILE A 540 -2.34 -22.83 -34.03
C ILE A 540 -3.00 -24.22 -34.09
N PRO A 541 -4.34 -24.36 -33.98
CA PRO A 541 -4.98 -25.67 -34.07
C PRO A 541 -4.72 -26.37 -35.40
N ALA A 542 -4.71 -25.62 -36.52
CA ALA A 542 -4.44 -26.19 -37.84
C ALA A 542 -2.99 -26.68 -37.95
N LEU A 543 -2.00 -25.87 -37.56
CA LEU A 543 -0.59 -26.28 -37.59
C LEU A 543 -0.31 -27.51 -36.72
N ILE A 544 -0.86 -27.55 -35.50
CA ILE A 544 -0.69 -28.70 -34.60
C ILE A 544 -1.35 -29.95 -35.18
N SER A 545 -2.59 -29.83 -35.69
CA SER A 545 -3.30 -30.96 -36.29
C SER A 545 -2.53 -31.55 -37.47
N THR A 546 -1.94 -30.70 -38.31
CA THR A 546 -1.16 -31.16 -39.48
C THR A 546 0.16 -31.81 -39.06
N LEU A 547 0.86 -31.26 -38.06
CA LEU A 547 2.07 -31.89 -37.51
C LEU A 547 1.79 -33.30 -36.96
N GLN A 548 0.66 -33.48 -36.29
CA GLN A 548 0.24 -34.79 -35.76
C GLN A 548 -0.22 -35.79 -36.83
N GLN A 549 -0.60 -35.32 -38.02
CA GLN A 549 -0.99 -36.18 -39.15
C GLN A 549 0.20 -36.56 -40.04
N ASN A 550 1.26 -35.74 -40.04
CA ASN A 550 2.46 -35.93 -40.85
C ASN A 550 3.56 -36.73 -40.13
N ASN A 551 3.41 -36.99 -38.83
CA ASN A 551 4.16 -37.97 -38.04
C ASN A 551 3.47 -39.33 -38.07
#